data_AF-A0A327X1Z8-F1
#
_entry.id   AF-A0A327X1Z8-F1
#
_cell.length_a   1.000
_cell.length_b   1.000
_cell.length_c   1.000
_cell.angle_alpha   90.00
_cell.angle_beta   90.00
_cell.angle_gamma   90.00
#
_symmetry.space_group_name_H-M   'P 1'
#
loop_
_entity.id
_entity.type
_entity.pdbx_description
1 polymer ?
#
loop_
_entity_poly.entity_id
_entity_poly.type
_entity_poly.pdbx_seq_one_letter_code
_entity_poly.pdbx_strand_id
1 'polypeptide(L)' 'MYLIFVLTGFALVFFTLPFLFYRPAFGPGCPYCKHTHALERQPRPALMKVLFFYMPTRYYKCLYCLKRFVQFRLVTVH' A
#
# COMPACT_ATOMS: atom_id res chain seq x y z
N MET A 1 29.01 29.22 -14.05
CA MET A 1 27.84 29.26 -13.13
C MET A 1 26.63 28.55 -13.72
N TYR A 2 26.18 28.88 -14.94
CA TYR A 2 25.00 28.25 -15.58
C TYR A 2 25.08 26.71 -15.70
N LEU A 3 26.27 26.19 -16.06
CA LEU A 3 26.52 24.75 -16.21
C LEU A 3 26.29 23.96 -14.92
N ILE A 4 26.58 24.57 -13.76
CA ILE A 4 26.39 23.94 -12.45
C ILE A 4 24.90 23.87 -12.12
N PHE A 5 24.13 24.91 -12.45
CA PHE A 5 22.67 24.93 -12.27
C PHE A 5 21.94 23.89 -13.14
N VAL A 6 22.42 23.67 -14.37
CA VAL A 6 21.84 22.66 -15.27
C VAL A 6 22.11 21.25 -14.73
N LEU A 7 23.33 20.98 -14.28
CA LEU A 7 23.70 19.67 -13.72
C LEU A 7 22.94 19.35 -12.43
N THR A 8 22.77 20.32 -11.53
CA THR A 8 22.00 20.11 -10.29
C THR A 8 20.52 19.91 -10.56
N GLY A 9 19.94 20.64 -11.51
CA GLY A 9 18.56 20.43 -11.96
C GLY A 9 18.33 19.02 -12.52
N PHE A 10 19.22 18.55 -13.39
CA PHE A 10 19.13 17.20 -13.95
C PHE A 10 19.26 16.11 -12.87
N ALA A 11 20.18 16.27 -11.92
CA ALA A 11 20.35 15.32 -10.82
C ALA A 11 19.09 15.22 -9.94
N LEU A 12 18.44 16.34 -9.62
CA LEU A 12 17.21 16.36 -8.85
C LEU A 12 16.06 15.66 -9.58
N VAL A 13 15.90 15.92 -10.87
CA VAL A 13 14.87 15.31 -11.71
C VAL A 13 15.08 13.79 -11.77
N PHE A 14 16.31 13.33 -12.04
CA PHE A 14 16.64 11.89 -12.06
C PHE A 14 16.43 11.20 -10.71
N PHE A 15 16.66 11.91 -9.61
CA PHE A 15 16.47 11.34 -8.27
C PHE A 15 15.00 11.29 -7.84
N THR A 16 14.19 12.26 -8.27
CA THR A 16 12.78 12.39 -7.86
C THR A 16 11.79 11.63 -8.75
N LEU A 17 12.07 11.50 -10.06
CA LEU A 17 11.24 10.75 -11.01
C LEU A 17 10.98 9.30 -10.57
N PRO A 18 11.98 8.51 -10.15
CA PRO A 18 11.77 7.15 -9.71
C PRO A 18 10.82 7.07 -8.52
N PHE A 19 10.86 8.01 -7.57
CA PHE A 19 9.96 8.01 -6.42
C PHE A 19 8.52 8.40 -6.79
N LEU A 20 8.33 9.19 -7.85
CA LEU A 20 7.02 9.55 -8.39
C LEU A 20 6.36 8.39 -9.14
N PHE A 21 7.14 7.64 -9.92
CA PHE A 21 6.65 6.51 -10.72
C PHE A 21 6.61 5.18 -9.94
N TYR A 22 7.66 4.88 -9.15
CA TYR A 22 7.71 3.74 -8.25
C TYR A 22 7.24 4.13 -6.86
N ARG A 23 5.91 4.15 -6.67
CA ARG A 23 5.37 4.12 -5.31
C ARG A 23 5.73 2.76 -4.69
N PRO A 24 6.54 2.70 -3.61
CA PRO A 24 6.76 1.45 -2.92
C PRO A 24 5.44 1.03 -2.29
N ALA A 25 4.73 0.15 -2.98
CA ALA A 25 3.61 -0.56 -2.40
C ALA A 25 4.20 -1.57 -1.41
N PHE A 26 4.45 -1.12 -0.19
CA PHE A 26 4.63 -2.02 0.96
C PHE A 26 3.28 -2.73 1.17
N GLY A 27 3.07 -3.76 0.34
CA GLY A 27 1.94 -4.64 0.39
C GLY A 27 1.99 -5.37 1.74
N PRO A 28 0.94 -5.27 2.56
CA PRO A 28 0.92 -5.90 3.87
C PRO A 28 0.92 -7.41 3.68
N GLY A 29 2.01 -8.08 4.06
CA GLY A 29 2.09 -9.54 4.00
C GLY A 29 1.02 -10.20 4.87
N CYS A 30 0.64 -11.43 4.52
CA CYS A 30 -0.22 -12.22 5.39
C CYS A 30 0.43 -12.39 6.77
N PRO A 31 -0.25 -12.11 7.90
CA PRO A 31 0.36 -12.26 9.23
C PRO A 31 0.71 -13.72 9.56
N TYR A 32 0.11 -14.69 8.87
CA TYR A 32 0.31 -16.11 9.14
C TYR A 32 1.46 -16.71 8.31
N CYS A 33 1.49 -16.46 7.00
CA CYS A 33 2.47 -17.05 6.09
C CYS A 33 3.48 -16.06 5.51
N LYS A 34 3.36 -14.77 5.85
CA LYS A 34 4.25 -13.66 5.43
C LYS A 34 4.34 -13.41 3.91
N HIS A 35 3.63 -14.19 3.09
CA HIS A 35 3.53 -13.93 1.65
C HIS A 35 2.66 -12.70 1.36
N THR A 36 3.16 -11.84 0.48
CA THR A 36 2.54 -10.56 0.07
C THR A 36 1.77 -10.66 -1.25
N HIS A 37 2.20 -11.54 -2.15
CA HIS A 37 1.67 -11.64 -3.53
C HIS A 37 0.38 -12.46 -3.66
N ALA A 38 -0.05 -13.13 -2.59
CA ALA A 38 -1.16 -14.09 -2.61
C ALA A 38 -2.37 -13.60 -1.78
N LEU A 39 -2.67 -12.30 -1.83
CA LEU A 39 -3.73 -11.70 -1.00
C LEU A 39 -4.91 -11.28 -1.86
N GLU A 40 -6.03 -11.97 -1.68
CA GLU A 40 -7.29 -11.64 -2.33
C GLU A 40 -8.14 -10.75 -1.44
N ARG A 41 -8.61 -9.62 -1.98
CA ARG A 41 -9.49 -8.70 -1.25
C ARG A 41 -10.90 -9.26 -1.21
N GLN A 42 -11.45 -9.37 0.00
CA GLN A 42 -12.80 -9.87 0.21
C GLN A 42 -13.76 -8.72 0.55
N PRO A 43 -15.04 -8.81 0.13
CA PRO A 43 -16.05 -7.84 0.53
C PRO A 43 -16.25 -7.86 2.05
N ARG A 44 -16.54 -6.68 2.63
CA ARG A 44 -16.88 -6.60 4.06
C ARG A 44 -18.24 -7.27 4.29
N PRO A 45 -18.41 -8.07 5.36
CA PRO A 45 -19.72 -8.55 5.75
C PRO A 45 -20.62 -7.36 6.14
N ALA A 46 -21.92 -7.46 5.83
CA ALA A 46 -22.88 -6.35 5.95
C ALA A 46 -22.92 -5.76 7.36
N LEU A 47 -22.94 -6.61 8.40
CA LEU A 47 -22.92 -6.17 9.80
C LEU A 47 -21.70 -5.29 10.13
N MET A 48 -20.52 -5.67 9.66
CA MET A 48 -19.29 -4.89 9.89
C MET A 48 -19.26 -3.59 9.08
N LYS A 49 -19.93 -3.56 7.92
CA LYS A 49 -20.09 -2.33 7.15
C LYS A 49 -20.96 -1.32 7.91
N VAL A 50 -21.97 -1.78 8.64
CA VAL A 50 -22.85 -0.93 9.44
C VAL A 50 -22.15 -0.48 10.73
N LEU A 51 -21.62 -1.42 11.52
CA LEU A 51 -20.98 -1.13 12.81
C LEU A 51 -19.71 -0.29 12.67
N PHE A 52 -18.90 -0.57 11.67
CA PHE A 52 -17.58 0.05 11.46
C PHE A 52 -17.52 0.79 10.13
N PHE A 53 -18.61 1.48 9.79
CA PHE A 53 -18.73 2.27 8.56
C PHE A 53 -17.59 3.29 8.45
N TYR A 54 -17.28 3.99 9.55
CA TYR A 54 -16.25 5.02 9.61
C TYR A 54 -14.82 4.46 9.68
N MET A 55 -14.64 3.20 10.07
CA MET A 55 -13.32 2.61 10.25
C MET A 55 -12.79 2.07 8.91
N PRO A 56 -11.56 2.43 8.48
CA PRO A 56 -10.97 2.00 7.21
C PRO A 56 -10.38 0.57 7.28
N THR A 57 -11.17 -0.43 7.66
CA THR A 57 -10.79 -1.85 7.64
C THR A 57 -10.91 -2.50 6.26
N ARG A 58 -10.04 -3.43 5.92
CA ARG A 58 -10.15 -4.26 4.71
C ARG A 58 -10.02 -5.72 5.10
N TYR A 59 -10.87 -6.56 4.51
CA TYR A 59 -10.80 -7.99 4.71
C TYR A 59 -9.98 -8.58 3.56
N TYR A 60 -9.03 -9.42 3.92
CA TYR A 60 -8.21 -10.16 2.97
C TYR A 60 -8.31 -11.65 3.26
N LYS A 61 -8.24 -12.45 2.20
CA LYS A 61 -8.02 -13.89 2.27
C LYS A 61 -6.67 -14.16 1.62
N CYS A 62 -5.79 -14.85 2.33
CA CYS A 62 -4.57 -15.33 1.71
C CYS A 62 -4.88 -16.56 0.87
N LEU A 63 -4.47 -16.58 -0.40
CA LEU A 63 -4.64 -17.73 -1.29
C LEU A 63 -3.64 -18.85 -0.99
N TYR A 64 -2.53 -18.54 -0.31
CA TYR A 64 -1.53 -19.54 0.06
C TYR A 64 -1.95 -20.36 1.29
N CYS A 65 -2.30 -19.69 2.39
CA CYS A 65 -2.69 -20.36 3.64
C CYS A 65 -4.20 -20.41 3.88
N LEU A 66 -5.01 -19.87 2.95
CA LEU A 66 -6.48 -19.81 2.98
C LEU A 66 -7.10 -19.09 4.19
N LYS A 67 -6.27 -18.53 5.09
CA LYS A 67 -6.72 -17.78 6.27
C LYS A 67 -7.23 -16.39 5.87
N ARG A 68 -8.30 -15.99 6.54
CA ARG A 68 -8.89 -14.65 6.44
C ARG A 68 -8.35 -13.78 7.57
N PHE A 69 -8.07 -12.53 7.27
CA PHE A 69 -7.66 -11.55 8.27
C PHE A 69 -8.16 -10.16 7.90
N VAL A 70 -8.25 -9.31 8.92
CA VAL A 70 -8.64 -7.92 8.78
C VAL A 70 -7.39 -7.08 8.90
N GLN A 71 -7.30 -6.07 8.04
CA GLN A 71 -6.25 -5.09 8.11
C GLN A 71 -6.83 -3.69 8.21
N PHE A 72 -6.34 -2.94 9.18
CA PHE A 72 -6.59 -1.52 9.29
C PHE A 72 -5.72 -0.81 8.25
N ARG A 73 -6.35 -0.19 7.26
CA ARG A 73 -5.64 0.77 6.42
C ARG A 73 -5.67 2.08 7.19
N LEU A 74 -4.61 2.39 7.93
CA LEU A 74 -4.39 3.77 8.34
C LEU A 74 -4.35 4.56 7.04
N VAL A 75 -5.37 5.37 6.79
CA VAL A 75 -5.31 6.38 5.74
C VAL A 75 -4.30 7.37 6.27
N THR A 76 -3.02 7.15 5.98
CA THR A 76 -2.01 8.18 6.12
C THR A 76 -2.44 9.28 5.16
N VAL A 77 -3.10 10.29 5.72
CA VAL A 77 -3.34 11.58 5.09
C VAL A 77 -1.93 12.13 4.84
N HIS A 78 -1.45 11.96 3.62
CA HIS A 78 -0.25 12.62 3.10
C HIS A 78 -0.71 13.70 2.14
#